data_AF-A0A5K0WCC2-F1
#
_entry.id   AF-A0A5K0WCC2-F1
#
_cell.length_a   1.000
_cell.length_b   1.000
_cell.length_c   1.000
_cell.angle_alpha   90.00
_cell.angle_beta   90.00
_cell.angle_gamma   90.00
#
_symmetry.space_group_name_H-M   'P 1'
#
loop_
_entity.id
_entity.type
_entity.pdbx_description
1 polymer ?
#
loop_
_entity_poly.entity_id
_entity_poly.type
_entity_poly.pdbx_seq_one_letter_code
_entity_poly.pdbx_strand_id
1 'polypeptide(L)'
;VYSQVAYEIIERKSADVRKGMFSARNLLPRLLLRSVYMAACAFVAAMLPFFGDINGVVGAIGFIPLDFVLPMLLYNKSVKPPRTSLTFWINVSIMFVFSGVGLMGAFSSIRRLVLDANRFKLFSNDVVD
;
A
#
# COMPACT_ATOMS: atom_id res chain seq x y z
N VAL A 1 10.95 1.51 3.55
CA VAL A 1 11.30 1.54 2.11
C VAL A 1 10.25 2.30 1.30
N TYR A 2 8.97 1.95 1.35
CA TYR A 2 7.92 2.62 0.56
C TYR A 2 7.73 4.13 0.84
N SER A 3 7.87 4.58 2.09
CA SER A 3 7.78 6.02 2.42
C SER A 3 8.99 6.84 1.96
N GLN A 4 10.02 6.22 1.38
CA GLN A 4 11.24 6.93 0.98
C GLN A 4 10.98 7.99 -0.09
N VAL A 5 10.07 7.71 -1.03
CA VAL A 5 9.66 8.69 -2.05
C VAL A 5 8.96 9.89 -1.39
N ALA A 6 8.07 9.63 -0.42
CA ALA A 6 7.41 10.70 0.33
C ALA A 6 8.43 11.54 1.12
N TYR A 7 9.38 10.88 1.81
CA TYR A 7 10.46 11.56 2.51
C TYR A 7 11.31 12.41 1.58
N GLU A 8 11.66 11.91 0.39
CA GLU A 8 12.45 12.66 -0.59
C GLU A 8 11.71 13.91 -1.08
N ILE A 9 10.41 13.81 -1.35
CA ILE A 9 9.58 14.95 -1.77
C ILE A 9 9.51 16.00 -0.65
N ILE A 10 9.31 15.57 0.60
CA ILE A 10 9.21 16.45 1.77
C ILE A 10 10.57 17.11 2.06
N GLU A 11 11.64 16.33 2.03
CA GLU A 11 13.02 16.77 2.30
C GLU A 11 13.49 17.74 1.22
N ARG A 12 13.20 17.48 -0.07
CA ARG A 12 13.56 18.38 -1.18
C ARG A 12 12.88 19.75 -1.07
N LYS A 13 11.67 19.82 -0.51
CA LYS A 13 10.98 21.09 -0.24
C LYS A 13 11.55 21.85 0.96
N SER A 14 12.12 21.14 1.93
CA SER A 14 12.62 21.74 3.17
C SER A 14 14.13 22.03 3.19
N ALA A 15 14.92 21.35 2.36
CA ALA A 15 16.38 21.43 2.40
C ALA A 15 16.92 22.70 1.72
N ASP A 16 17.94 23.31 2.32
CA ASP A 16 18.71 24.39 1.69
C ASP A 16 19.75 23.77 0.73
N VAL A 17 19.58 24.05 -0.56
CA VAL A 17 20.42 23.53 -1.65
C VAL A 17 21.86 24.06 -1.57
N ARG A 18 22.09 25.19 -0.87
CA ARG A 18 23.42 25.79 -0.72
C ARG A 18 24.25 25.15 0.40
N LYS A 19 23.66 24.28 1.23
CA LYS A 19 24.33 23.64 2.37
C LYS A 19 24.39 22.13 2.18
N GLY A 20 25.46 21.51 2.68
CA GLY A 20 25.62 20.05 2.64
C GLY A 20 24.46 19.32 3.32
N MET A 21 24.15 18.10 2.88
CA MET A 21 23.01 17.31 3.38
C MET A 21 23.05 17.06 4.90
N PHE A 22 24.24 16.89 5.47
CA PHE A 22 24.45 16.66 6.90
C PHE A 22 24.72 17.94 7.71
N SER A 23 24.59 19.12 7.11
CA SER A 23 24.64 20.38 7.86
C SER A 23 23.50 20.42 8.88
N ALA A 24 23.73 20.96 10.07
CA ALA A 24 22.71 21.08 11.11
C ALA A 24 21.39 21.72 10.60
N ARG A 25 21.47 22.65 9.63
CA ARG A 25 20.32 23.30 9.02
C ARG A 25 19.45 22.37 8.15
N ASN A 26 20.03 21.31 7.57
CA ASN A 26 19.32 20.33 6.74
C ASN A 26 19.02 19.05 7.52
N LEU A 27 19.91 18.64 8.42
CA LEU A 27 19.76 17.43 9.23
C LEU A 27 18.62 17.56 10.27
N LEU A 28 18.51 18.70 10.95
CA LEU A 28 17.50 18.90 11.99
C LEU A 28 16.07 18.88 11.42
N PRO A 29 15.72 19.65 10.35
CA PRO A 29 14.41 19.55 9.72
C PRO A 29 14.13 18.16 9.15
N ARG A 30 15.13 17.50 8.55
CA ARG A 30 15.00 16.13 8.03
C ARG A 30 14.57 15.15 9.12
N LEU A 31 15.25 15.17 10.27
CA LEU A 31 14.90 14.28 11.38
C LEU A 31 13.51 14.60 11.94
N LEU A 32 13.21 15.88 12.15
CA LEU A 32 11.89 16.30 12.65
C LEU A 32 10.76 15.90 11.69
N LEU A 33 10.90 16.17 10.39
CA LEU A 33 9.89 15.86 9.38
C LEU A 33 9.66 14.36 9.26
N ARG A 34 10.73 13.55 9.31
CA ARG A 34 10.61 12.08 9.29
C ARG A 34 9.94 11.55 10.55
N SER A 35 10.31 12.06 11.72
CA SER A 35 9.70 11.66 13.00
C SER A 35 8.23 12.06 13.08
N VAL A 36 7.88 13.28 12.69
CA VAL A 36 6.49 13.77 12.70
C VAL A 36 5.64 12.98 11.70
N TYR A 37 6.14 12.71 10.50
CA TYR A 37 5.43 11.89 9.52
C TYR A 37 5.19 10.48 10.06
N MET A 38 6.22 9.83 10.61
CA MET A 38 6.08 8.48 11.16
C MET A 38 5.14 8.45 12.35
N ALA A 39 5.21 9.44 13.24
CA ALA A 39 4.31 9.59 14.38
C ALA A 39 2.86 9.79 13.92
N ALA A 40 2.62 10.60 12.89
CA ALA A 40 1.28 10.78 12.32
C ALA A 40 0.74 9.48 11.70
N CYS A 41 1.56 8.74 10.94
CA CYS A 41 1.16 7.45 10.40
C CYS A 41 0.84 6.43 11.52
N ALA A 42 1.69 6.36 12.54
CA ALA A 42 1.49 5.48 13.69
C ALA A 42 0.22 5.85 14.48
N PHE A 43 -0.04 7.14 14.65
CA PHE A 43 -1.24 7.65 15.31
C PHE A 43 -2.51 7.25 14.55
N VAL A 44 -2.55 7.45 13.23
CA VAL A 44 -3.69 7.02 12.39
C VAL A 44 -3.87 5.50 12.44
N ALA A 45 -2.79 4.74 12.41
CA ALA A 45 -2.84 3.28 12.51
C ALA A 45 -3.36 2.82 13.89
N ALA A 46 -2.98 3.49 14.98
CA ALA A 46 -3.45 3.18 16.32
C ALA A 46 -4.93 3.56 16.54
N MET A 47 -5.43 4.58 15.85
CA MET A 47 -6.83 5.01 15.95
C MET A 47 -7.80 4.05 15.26
N LEU A 48 -7.37 3.31 14.24
CA LEU A 48 -8.24 2.50 13.41
C LEU A 48 -8.04 1.00 13.70
N PRO A 49 -8.91 0.36 14.50
CA PRO A 49 -8.77 -1.07 14.83
C PRO A 49 -8.91 -1.97 13.58
N PHE A 50 -9.53 -1.47 12.52
CA PHE A 50 -9.73 -2.15 11.22
C PHE A 50 -8.68 -1.77 10.16
N PHE A 51 -7.52 -1.22 10.56
CA PHE A 51 -6.46 -0.85 9.61
C PHE A 51 -5.98 -2.05 8.76
N GLY A 52 -6.05 -3.26 9.32
CA GLY A 52 -5.77 -4.50 8.58
C GLY A 52 -6.72 -4.72 7.41
N ASP A 53 -8.02 -4.44 7.57
CA ASP A 53 -9.01 -4.60 6.50
C ASP A 53 -8.85 -3.52 5.42
N ILE A 54 -8.48 -2.29 5.78
CA ILE A 54 -8.10 -1.24 4.81
C ILE A 54 -6.94 -1.72 3.94
N ASN A 55 -5.88 -2.24 4.57
CA ASN A 55 -4.74 -2.80 3.83
C ASN A 55 -5.14 -3.99 2.96
N GLY A 56 -6.09 -4.82 3.43
CA GLY A 56 -6.67 -5.91 2.64
C GLY A 56 -7.35 -5.41 1.36
N VAL A 57 -8.15 -4.35 1.44
CA VAL A 57 -8.79 -3.73 0.26
C VAL A 57 -7.74 -3.16 -0.69
N VAL A 58 -6.78 -2.41 -0.17
CA VAL A 58 -5.69 -1.81 -0.98
C VAL A 58 -4.88 -2.89 -1.68
N GLY A 59 -4.54 -3.97 -0.99
CA GLY A 59 -3.82 -5.09 -1.58
C GLY A 59 -4.62 -5.82 -2.64
N ALA A 60 -5.91 -6.06 -2.38
CA ALA A 60 -6.76 -6.80 -3.29
C ALA A 60 -7.03 -6.05 -4.61
N ILE A 61 -7.24 -4.74 -4.54
CA ILE A 61 -7.56 -3.90 -5.71
C ILE A 61 -6.29 -3.36 -6.38
N GLY A 62 -5.28 -3.01 -5.60
CA GLY A 62 -4.04 -2.41 -6.10
C GLY A 62 -2.96 -3.44 -6.36
N PHE A 63 -2.42 -4.04 -5.29
CA PHE A 63 -1.22 -4.88 -5.39
C PHE A 63 -1.43 -6.16 -6.19
N ILE A 64 -2.56 -6.87 -6.00
CA ILE A 64 -2.78 -8.13 -6.72
C ILE A 64 -2.81 -7.94 -8.25
N PRO A 65 -3.58 -6.99 -8.81
CA PRO A 65 -3.53 -6.72 -10.24
C PRO A 65 -2.18 -6.18 -10.71
N LEU A 66 -1.54 -5.29 -9.94
CA LEU A 66 -0.27 -4.68 -10.32
C LEU A 66 0.90 -5.67 -10.33
N ASP A 67 0.94 -6.60 -9.37
CA ASP A 67 2.09 -7.49 -9.18
C ASP A 67 1.92 -8.83 -9.90
N PHE A 68 0.69 -9.36 -10.01
CA PHE A 68 0.47 -10.69 -10.61
C PHE A 68 -0.18 -10.63 -11.99
N VAL A 69 -1.11 -9.71 -12.23
CA VAL A 69 -1.85 -9.66 -13.51
C VAL A 69 -1.09 -8.84 -14.54
N LEU A 70 -0.63 -7.65 -14.16
CA LEU A 70 0.00 -6.70 -15.07
C LEU A 70 1.28 -7.24 -15.73
N PRO A 71 2.24 -7.88 -15.02
CA PRO A 71 3.45 -8.38 -15.66
C PRO A 71 3.16 -9.49 -16.67
N MET A 72 2.18 -10.36 -16.37
CA MET A 72 1.76 -11.44 -17.27
C MET A 72 1.07 -10.89 -18.52
N LEU A 73 0.24 -9.85 -18.36
CA LEU A 73 -0.40 -9.15 -19.46
C LEU A 73 0.64 -8.45 -20.35
N LEU A 74 1.59 -7.74 -19.74
CA LEU A 74 2.68 -7.06 -20.44
C LEU A 74 3.59 -8.05 -21.17
N TYR A 75 3.94 -9.18 -20.54
CA TYR A 75 4.73 -10.24 -21.16
C TYR A 75 4.03 -10.78 -22.41
N ASN A 76 2.75 -11.15 -22.28
CA ASN A 76 1.97 -11.68 -23.40
C ASN A 76 1.81 -10.66 -24.54
N LYS A 77 1.74 -9.35 -24.23
CA LYS A 77 1.64 -8.28 -25.23
C LYS A 77 2.96 -7.99 -25.93
N SER A 78 4.07 -8.00 -25.21
CA SER A 78 5.40 -7.65 -25.73
C SER A 78 6.06 -8.81 -26.46
N VAL A 79 6.06 -10.00 -25.87
CA VAL A 79 6.73 -11.19 -26.42
C VAL A 79 5.85 -11.92 -27.45
N LYS A 80 4.52 -11.79 -27.34
CA LYS A 80 3.54 -12.47 -28.20
C LYS A 80 3.84 -13.97 -28.37
N PRO A 81 3.95 -14.74 -27.27
CA PRO A 81 4.23 -16.17 -27.36
C PRO A 81 3.14 -16.88 -28.18
N PRO A 82 3.47 -17.96 -28.91
CA PRO A 82 2.48 -18.74 -29.63
C PRO A 82 1.40 -19.25 -28.67
N ARG A 83 0.13 -19.24 -29.10
CA ARG A 83 -0.99 -19.69 -28.25
C ARG A 83 -0.97 -21.18 -27.89
N THR A 84 -0.12 -21.95 -28.58
CA THR A 84 0.17 -23.36 -28.28
C THR A 84 1.26 -23.53 -27.23
N SER A 85 1.97 -22.46 -26.87
CA SER A 85 3.04 -22.50 -25.87
C SER A 85 2.48 -22.66 -24.46
N LEU A 86 3.10 -23.54 -23.68
CA LEU A 86 2.79 -23.74 -22.27
C LEU A 86 2.91 -22.42 -21.48
N THR A 87 3.89 -21.57 -21.80
CA THR A 87 4.10 -20.27 -21.15
C THR A 87 2.91 -19.34 -21.31
N PHE A 88 2.25 -19.33 -22.47
CA PHE A 88 1.06 -18.51 -22.69
C PHE A 88 -0.09 -18.93 -21.77
N TRP A 89 -0.34 -20.23 -21.65
CA TRP A 89 -1.39 -20.77 -20.79
C TRP A 89 -1.10 -20.56 -19.30
N ILE A 90 0.15 -20.70 -18.87
CA ILE A 90 0.56 -20.38 -17.49
C ILE A 90 0.28 -18.91 -17.18
N ASN A 91 0.71 -17.98 -18.05
CA ASN A 91 0.48 -16.55 -17.85
C ASN A 91 -1.00 -16.21 -17.79
N VAL A 92 -1.82 -16.80 -18.67
CA VAL A 92 -3.29 -16.62 -18.67
C VAL A 92 -3.92 -17.18 -17.40
N SER A 93 -3.46 -18.35 -16.93
CA SER A 93 -3.94 -18.96 -15.69
C SER A 93 -3.62 -18.08 -14.48
N ILE A 94 -2.38 -17.56 -14.37
CA ILE A 94 -1.98 -16.63 -13.31
C ILE A 94 -2.89 -15.40 -13.32
N MET A 95 -3.11 -14.78 -14.48
CA MET A 95 -4.00 -13.62 -14.58
C MET A 95 -5.41 -13.95 -14.07
N PHE A 96 -6.00 -15.06 -14.52
CA PHE A 96 -7.36 -15.42 -14.14
C PHE A 96 -7.49 -15.74 -12.64
N VAL A 97 -6.58 -16.55 -12.10
CA VAL A 97 -6.58 -16.93 -10.68
C VAL A 97 -6.40 -15.72 -9.78
N PHE A 98 -5.39 -14.88 -10.04
CA PHE A 98 -5.12 -13.72 -9.19
C PHE A 98 -6.17 -12.61 -9.34
N SER A 99 -6.81 -12.45 -10.52
CA SER A 99 -7.98 -11.59 -10.64
C SER A 99 -9.15 -12.09 -9.77
N GLY A 100 -9.39 -13.40 -9.72
CA GLY A 100 -10.40 -13.99 -8.84
C GLY A 100 -10.07 -13.78 -7.36
N VAL A 101 -8.82 -14.02 -6.96
CA VAL A 101 -8.34 -13.78 -5.59
C VAL A 101 -8.47 -12.31 -5.21
N GLY A 102 -8.14 -11.39 -6.12
CA GLY A 102 -8.32 -9.94 -5.92
C GLY A 102 -9.78 -9.57 -5.69
N LEU A 103 -10.71 -10.12 -6.49
CA LEU A 103 -12.14 -9.84 -6.32
C LEU A 103 -12.67 -10.39 -4.98
N MET A 104 -12.34 -11.63 -4.64
CA MET A 104 -12.76 -12.25 -3.38
C MET A 104 -12.15 -11.54 -2.16
N GLY A 105 -10.87 -11.19 -2.25
CA GLY A 105 -10.16 -10.44 -1.22
C GLY A 105 -10.76 -9.05 -1.00
N ALA A 106 -11.04 -8.33 -2.08
CA ALA A 106 -11.67 -7.01 -2.01
C ALA A 106 -13.06 -7.12 -1.37
N PHE A 107 -13.88 -8.07 -1.79
CA PHE A 107 -15.21 -8.28 -1.20
C PHE A 107 -15.14 -8.62 0.30
N SER A 108 -14.26 -9.54 0.69
CA SER A 108 -14.06 -9.95 2.08
C SER A 108 -13.64 -8.78 2.97
N SER A 109 -12.60 -8.05 2.55
CA SER A 109 -12.06 -6.92 3.30
C SER A 109 -13.03 -5.75 3.37
N ILE A 110 -13.74 -5.41 2.29
CA ILE A 110 -14.77 -4.36 2.30
C ILE A 110 -15.89 -4.72 3.27
N ARG A 111 -16.35 -5.99 3.27
CA ARG A 111 -17.41 -6.42 4.18
C ARG A 111 -16.99 -6.28 5.65
N ARG A 112 -15.79 -6.74 6.01
CA ARG A 112 -15.26 -6.60 7.39
C ARG A 112 -15.09 -5.13 7.77
N LEU A 113 -14.52 -4.33 6.86
CA LEU A 113 -14.36 -2.89 7.03
C LEU A 113 -15.68 -2.20 7.36
N VAL A 114 -16.75 -2.49 6.62
CA VAL A 114 -18.08 -1.88 6.85
C VAL A 114 -18.69 -2.32 8.19
N LEU A 115 -18.52 -3.59 8.57
CA LEU A 115 -19.03 -4.10 9.84
C LEU A 115 -18.30 -3.48 11.03
N ASP A 116 -16.98 -3.40 10.96
CA ASP A 116 -16.14 -2.85 12.02
C ASP A 116 -16.27 -1.33 12.11
N ALA A 117 -16.38 -0.63 10.98
CA ALA A 117 -16.63 0.81 10.95
C ALA A 117 -17.99 1.20 11.57
N ASN A 118 -19.03 0.37 11.39
CA ASN A 118 -20.34 0.62 12.01
C ASN A 118 -20.34 0.45 13.54
N ARG A 119 -19.44 -0.39 14.08
CA ARG A 119 -19.29 -0.60 15.53
C ARG A 119 -18.27 0.34 16.16
N PHE A 120 -17.53 1.07 15.34
CA PHE A 120 -16.44 1.89 15.79
C PHE A 120 -16.94 3.14 16.52
N LYS A 121 -16.54 3.25 17.79
CA LYS A 121 -16.60 4.49 18.57
C LYS A 121 -15.19 4.91 18.90
N LEU A 122 -14.81 6.11 18.48
CA LEU A 122 -13.49 6.68 18.74
C LEU A 122 -13.28 6.80 20.26
N PHE A 123 -12.33 6.03 20.82
CA PHE A 123 -11.98 6.06 22.25
C PHE A 123 -13.14 5.78 23.24
N SER A 124 -14.06 4.85 22.92
CA SER A 124 -15.07 4.40 23.90
C SER A 124 -14.39 3.58 25.00
N ASN A 125 -14.59 3.98 26.27
CA ASN A 125 -14.06 3.31 27.47
C ASN A 125 -14.96 2.16 27.96
N ASP A 126 -15.74 1.54 27.09
CA ASP A 126 -16.59 0.42 27.51
C ASP A 126 -15.73 -0.84 27.55
N VAL A 127 -15.11 -1.06 28.72
CA VAL A 127 -14.66 -2.39 29.16
C VAL A 127 -15.90 -3.27 29.15
N VAL A 128 -16.08 -4.04 28.08
CA VAL A 128 -17.07 -5.12 28.07
C VAL A 128 -16.38 -6.29 28.73
N ASP A 129 -16.72 -6.53 29.99
CA ASP A 129 -16.51 -7.82 30.67
C ASP A 129 -17.15 -8.97 29.87
#